data_AF-A0A534LB51-F1
#
_entry.id   AF-A0A534LB51-F1
#
_cell.length_a   1.000
_cell.length_b   1.000
_cell.length_c   1.000
_cell.angle_alpha   90.00
_cell.angle_beta   90.00
_cell.angle_gamma   90.00
#
_symmetry.space_group_name_H-M   'P 1'
#
loop_
_entity.id
_entity.type
_entity.pdbx_description
1 polymer ?
#
loop_
_entity_poly.entity_id
_entity_poly.type
_entity_poly.pdbx_seq_one_letter_code
_entity_poly.pdbx_strand_id
1 'polypeptide(L)'
;MVARLSFVGIKFLPGLAHREIGIRPSSSDMGHTTTIWRHRTGEITLDRTRVMGILNVTPDSFSDGGRYFDPDAALRRGLEMVEQGADLLDVGGESTRPGSDPVAADEEWRRIGPVIHDLAKKVDIPLSVDTMKPDVAANAIDAGASIVNDVSGMREPAMVRVVAESRAGAVVMHMLGNPKTMQT
;
A
#
# COMPACT_ATOMS: atom_id res chain seq x y z
N MET A 1 13.45 10.53 2.28
CA MET A 1 13.85 9.16 2.68
C MET A 1 13.18 8.22 1.70
N VAL A 2 13.93 7.64 0.77
CA VAL A 2 13.41 6.72 -0.24
C VAL A 2 13.33 5.33 0.39
N ALA A 3 12.13 4.78 0.57
CA ALA A 3 12.01 3.39 1.01
C ALA A 3 12.46 2.48 -0.15
N ARG A 4 13.62 1.86 0.03
CA ARG A 4 14.17 0.89 -0.92
C ARG A 4 13.45 -0.44 -0.66
N LEU A 5 12.49 -0.81 -1.50
CA LEU A 5 11.89 -2.16 -1.45
C LEU A 5 13.00 -3.19 -1.77
N SER A 6 13.57 -3.76 -0.71
CA SER A 6 14.43 -4.94 -0.81
C SER A 6 13.51 -6.15 -0.78
N PHE A 7 13.32 -6.81 -1.93
CA PHE A 7 12.59 -8.06 -2.00
C PHE A 7 13.35 -9.14 -1.23
N VAL A 8 12.77 -9.63 -0.12
CA VAL A 8 13.21 -10.86 0.53
C VAL A 8 12.50 -12.02 -0.16
N GLY A 9 13.27 -12.95 -0.74
CA GLY A 9 12.76 -14.08 -1.50
C GLY A 9 11.75 -14.92 -0.72
N ILE A 10 10.59 -15.17 -1.32
CA ILE A 10 9.55 -16.04 -0.77
C ILE A 10 9.87 -17.48 -1.17
N LYS A 11 10.04 -18.37 -0.16
CA LYS A 11 10.15 -19.82 -0.34
C LYS A 11 8.76 -20.44 -0.24
N PHE A 12 8.31 -21.12 -1.29
CA PHE A 12 7.00 -21.77 -1.33
C PHE A 12 7.01 -23.10 -0.55
N LEU A 13 6.00 -23.34 0.29
CA LEU A 13 5.65 -24.66 0.81
C LEU A 13 4.88 -25.43 -0.28
N PRO A 14 5.26 -26.66 -0.64
CA PRO A 14 4.55 -27.42 -1.66
C PRO A 14 3.23 -27.97 -1.09
N GLY A 15 2.09 -27.65 -1.72
CA GLY A 15 0.85 -28.38 -1.39
C GLY A 15 -0.51 -27.75 -1.72
N LEU A 16 -0.64 -26.47 -2.09
CA LEU A 16 -1.96 -25.92 -2.46
C LEU A 16 -2.04 -25.53 -3.94
N ALA A 17 -2.76 -26.36 -4.68
CA ALA A 17 -3.22 -26.05 -6.02
C ALA A 17 -4.47 -25.16 -5.95
N HIS A 18 -4.30 -23.84 -6.02
CA HIS A 18 -5.37 -22.93 -6.46
C HIS A 18 -4.77 -21.84 -7.36
N ARG A 19 -5.31 -21.75 -8.58
CA ARG A 19 -4.96 -20.73 -9.57
C ARG A 19 -5.51 -19.38 -9.11
N GLU A 20 -4.73 -18.32 -9.35
CA GLU A 20 -5.16 -16.91 -9.61
C GLU A 20 -4.68 -15.78 -8.69
N ILE A 21 -3.88 -16.02 -7.65
CA ILE A 21 -3.13 -14.94 -6.98
C ILE A 21 -1.67 -15.32 -6.89
N GLY A 22 -0.79 -14.44 -7.36
CA GLY A 22 0.66 -14.63 -7.26
C GLY A 22 1.45 -14.04 -8.43
N ILE A 23 2.74 -13.89 -8.17
CA ILE A 23 3.74 -13.54 -9.17
C ILE A 23 3.87 -14.71 -10.15
N ARG A 24 3.69 -14.48 -11.46
CA ARG A 24 3.97 -15.50 -12.48
C ARG A 24 5.04 -15.04 -13.46
N PRO A 25 5.97 -15.92 -13.85
CA PRO A 25 6.79 -15.71 -15.04
C PRO A 25 5.90 -15.79 -16.30
N SER A 26 5.97 -14.79 -17.18
CA SER A 26 5.39 -14.91 -18.53
C SER A 26 6.34 -15.69 -19.45
N SER A 27 5.82 -16.67 -20.18
CA SER A 27 6.59 -17.40 -21.20
C SER A 27 6.66 -16.57 -22.48
N SER A 28 7.79 -15.91 -22.72
CA SER A 28 8.19 -15.45 -24.05
C SER A 28 9.58 -15.99 -24.36
N ASP A 29 9.75 -16.38 -25.61
CA ASP A 29 10.99 -16.87 -26.21
C ASP A 29 12.18 -15.95 -25.87
N MET A 30 13.31 -16.55 -25.49
CA MET A 30 14.57 -15.89 -25.03
C MET A 30 14.65 -15.45 -23.54
N GLY A 31 14.96 -16.41 -22.65
CA GLY A 31 15.92 -16.24 -21.54
C GLY A 31 15.58 -15.39 -20.31
N HIS A 32 14.58 -14.51 -20.35
CA HIS A 32 14.21 -13.66 -19.20
C HIS A 32 12.71 -13.80 -18.88
N THR A 33 12.38 -14.53 -17.82
CA THR A 33 11.02 -14.61 -17.30
C THR A 33 10.62 -13.27 -16.68
N THR A 34 9.73 -12.54 -17.36
CA THR A 34 9.16 -11.30 -16.85
C THR A 34 8.19 -11.61 -15.72
N THR A 35 8.40 -10.95 -14.59
CA THR A 35 7.62 -11.13 -13.35
C THR A 35 6.42 -10.19 -13.38
N ILE A 36 5.19 -10.72 -13.34
CA ILE A 36 3.97 -9.89 -13.31
C ILE A 36 3.32 -9.97 -11.93
N TRP A 37 3.09 -8.82 -11.29
CA TRP A 37 2.34 -8.70 -10.04
C TRP A 37 0.91 -8.27 -10.31
N ARG A 38 -0.06 -9.16 -10.10
CA ARG A 38 -1.49 -8.88 -10.27
C ARG A 38 -2.09 -8.29 -8.99
N HIS A 39 -2.98 -7.31 -9.15
CA HIS A 39 -3.75 -6.66 -8.09
C HIS A 39 -5.22 -6.52 -8.54
N ARG A 40 -6.11 -6.02 -7.66
CA ARG A 40 -7.57 -6.03 -7.89
C ARG A 40 -8.00 -5.39 -9.22
N THR A 41 -7.31 -4.32 -9.62
CA THR A 41 -7.70 -3.47 -10.76
C THR A 41 -6.77 -3.63 -11.97
N GLY A 42 -5.74 -4.47 -11.90
CA GLY A 42 -4.75 -4.55 -12.98
C GLY A 42 -3.52 -5.39 -12.64
N GLU A 43 -2.42 -5.09 -13.34
CA GLU A 43 -1.14 -5.76 -13.14
C GLU A 43 0.02 -4.79 -13.30
N ILE A 44 1.10 -5.05 -12.54
CA ILE A 44 2.37 -4.35 -12.61
C ILE A 44 3.42 -5.32 -13.15
N THR A 45 4.02 -4.97 -14.28
CA THR A 45 5.18 -5.68 -14.82
C THR A 45 6.44 -5.29 -14.04
N LEU A 46 7.14 -6.27 -13.48
CA LEU A 46 8.37 -6.08 -12.69
C LEU A 46 9.61 -6.38 -13.55
N ASP A 47 9.67 -5.74 -14.71
CA ASP A 47 10.78 -5.72 -15.69
C ASP A 47 11.85 -4.66 -15.36
N ARG A 48 11.50 -3.69 -14.51
CA ARG A 48 12.40 -2.72 -13.88
C ARG A 48 11.97 -2.43 -12.45
N THR A 49 12.81 -1.72 -11.70
CA THR A 49 12.40 -1.14 -10.41
C THR A 49 11.21 -0.21 -10.64
N ARG A 50 10.16 -0.41 -9.85
CA ARG A 50 8.97 0.44 -9.79
C ARG A 50 9.07 1.40 -8.61
N VAL A 51 8.62 2.64 -8.79
CA VAL A 51 8.69 3.69 -7.78
C VAL A 51 7.33 3.88 -7.12
N MET A 52 7.24 3.61 -5.83
CA MET A 52 6.06 3.85 -5.00
C MET A 52 6.18 5.23 -4.33
N GLY A 53 5.26 6.15 -4.65
CA GLY A 53 5.17 7.46 -4.02
C GLY A 53 4.47 7.38 -2.65
N ILE A 54 5.19 7.73 -1.59
CA ILE A 54 4.66 7.66 -0.21
C ILE A 54 3.90 8.94 0.12
N LEU A 55 2.57 8.85 0.22
CA LEU A 55 1.68 9.96 0.57
C LEU A 55 1.21 9.83 2.02
N ASN A 56 1.93 10.49 2.93
CA ASN A 56 1.60 10.52 4.36
C ASN A 56 0.53 11.56 4.66
N VAL A 57 -0.67 11.12 4.97
CA VAL A 57 -1.86 11.92 5.25
C VAL A 57 -1.99 12.16 6.75
N THR A 58 -0.97 12.77 7.35
CA THR A 58 -0.92 13.10 8.78
C THR A 58 -0.98 14.63 9.00
N PRO A 59 -1.50 15.12 10.13
CA PRO A 59 -1.59 16.56 10.42
C PRO A 59 -0.26 17.31 10.30
N ASP A 60 0.86 16.65 10.60
CA ASP A 60 2.20 17.22 10.55
C ASP A 60 2.78 17.30 9.13
N SER A 61 2.18 16.58 8.16
CA SER A 61 2.72 16.45 6.80
C SER A 61 2.24 17.56 5.85
N PHE A 62 1.16 18.27 6.19
CA PHE A 62 0.49 19.22 5.29
C PHE A 62 0.04 20.53 5.95
N SER A 63 0.67 20.96 7.05
CA SER A 63 0.29 22.20 7.74
C SER A 63 1.47 23.13 8.04
N ASP A 64 1.32 24.41 7.69
CA ASP A 64 2.12 25.53 8.21
C ASP A 64 1.72 25.89 9.68
N GLY A 65 1.34 24.91 10.52
CA GLY A 65 0.89 25.22 11.89
C GLY A 65 -0.09 24.28 12.59
N GLY A 66 -0.23 23.02 12.16
CA GLY A 66 -0.58 21.91 13.05
C GLY A 66 -2.00 21.80 13.62
N ARG A 67 -3.04 22.40 13.01
CA ARG A 67 -4.42 22.29 13.57
C ARG A 67 -5.51 21.74 12.66
N TYR A 68 -5.32 21.70 11.34
CA TYR A 68 -6.35 21.18 10.44
C TYR A 68 -5.72 20.30 9.35
N PHE A 69 -6.30 19.12 9.18
CA PHE A 69 -6.03 18.24 8.07
C PHE A 69 -6.66 18.82 6.79
N ASP A 70 -5.86 19.04 5.75
CA ASP A 70 -6.32 19.49 4.43
C ASP A 70 -6.23 18.32 3.40
N PRO A 71 -7.35 17.63 3.10
CA PRO A 71 -7.38 16.59 2.07
C PRO A 71 -6.96 17.09 0.69
N ASP A 72 -7.22 18.36 0.36
CA ASP A 72 -6.88 18.91 -0.94
C ASP A 72 -5.37 19.07 -1.10
N ALA A 73 -4.64 19.39 -0.03
CA ALA A 73 -3.18 19.41 -0.03
C ALA A 73 -2.60 18.02 -0.28
N ALA A 74 -3.11 17.00 0.39
CA ALA A 74 -2.69 15.61 0.17
C ALA A 74 -3.00 15.16 -1.27
N LEU A 75 -4.17 15.51 -1.80
CA LEU A 75 -4.54 15.23 -3.19
C LEU A 75 -3.59 15.90 -4.18
N ARG A 76 -3.33 17.21 -4.04
CA ARG A 76 -2.37 17.94 -4.88
C ARG A 76 -0.99 17.28 -4.85
N ARG A 77 -0.52 16.88 -3.66
CA ARG A 77 0.78 16.20 -3.52
C ARG A 77 0.79 14.83 -4.20
N GLY A 78 -0.30 14.06 -4.11
CA GLY A 78 -0.43 12.79 -4.81
C GLY A 78 -0.35 12.96 -6.33
N LEU A 79 -1.06 13.96 -6.89
CA LEU A 79 -1.00 14.29 -8.32
C LEU A 79 0.41 14.70 -8.75
N GLU A 80 1.09 15.54 -7.96
CA GLU A 80 2.48 15.93 -8.22
C GLU A 80 3.43 14.72 -8.23
N MET A 81 3.25 13.74 -7.33
CA MET A 81 4.04 12.50 -7.35
C MET A 81 3.84 11.70 -8.64
N VAL A 82 2.61 11.69 -9.17
CA VAL A 82 2.31 11.03 -10.47
C VAL A 82 3.04 11.76 -11.59
N GLU A 83 2.98 13.09 -11.63
CA GLU A 83 3.72 13.92 -12.60
C GLU A 83 5.23 13.73 -12.50
N GLN A 84 5.75 13.46 -11.29
CA GLN A 84 7.16 13.14 -11.01
C GLN A 84 7.56 11.72 -11.43
N GLY A 85 6.61 10.90 -11.92
CA GLY A 85 6.88 9.56 -12.45
C GLY A 85 6.73 8.43 -11.44
N ALA A 86 5.92 8.59 -10.39
CA ALA A 86 5.53 7.46 -9.54
C ALA A 86 4.80 6.38 -10.36
N ASP A 87 5.18 5.12 -10.18
CA ASP A 87 4.51 3.97 -10.80
C ASP A 87 3.27 3.53 -10.01
N LEU A 88 3.19 3.91 -8.73
CA LEU A 88 2.07 3.67 -7.81
C LEU A 88 2.15 4.64 -6.64
N LEU A 89 1.04 4.86 -5.93
CA LEU A 89 0.99 5.66 -4.69
C LEU A 89 0.65 4.79 -3.50
N ASP A 90 1.23 5.09 -2.34
CA ASP A 90 0.94 4.45 -1.05
C ASP A 90 0.43 5.49 -0.07
N VAL A 91 -0.82 5.36 0.35
CA VAL A 91 -1.54 6.36 1.14
C VAL A 91 -1.69 5.86 2.58
N GLY A 92 -1.08 6.57 3.53
CA GLY A 92 -1.11 6.21 4.95
C GLY A 92 -1.62 7.35 5.83
N GLY A 93 -2.58 7.07 6.72
CA GLY A 93 -3.19 8.06 7.63
C GLY A 93 -2.64 8.04 9.05
N GLU A 94 -1.83 7.02 9.35
CA GLU A 94 -1.23 6.76 10.64
C GLU A 94 0.30 6.81 10.53
N SER A 95 0.95 7.45 11.50
CA SER A 95 2.41 7.41 11.60
C SER A 95 2.85 6.04 12.10
N THR A 96 3.72 5.38 11.35
CA THR A 96 4.42 4.15 11.77
C THR A 96 5.76 4.44 12.45
N ARG A 97 6.08 5.70 12.73
CA ARG A 97 7.33 6.11 13.41
C ARG A 97 7.34 5.62 14.87
N PRO A 98 8.51 5.24 15.42
CA PRO A 98 8.62 4.88 16.83
C PRO A 98 8.10 6.00 17.74
N GLY A 99 7.20 5.66 18.66
CA GLY A 99 6.66 6.59 19.65
C GLY A 99 5.39 7.35 19.26
N SER A 100 4.85 7.19 18.03
CA SER A 100 3.52 7.73 17.73
C SER A 100 2.42 6.93 18.41
N ASP A 101 1.38 7.65 18.85
CA ASP A 101 0.18 7.04 19.38
C ASP A 101 -0.67 6.44 18.27
N PRO A 102 -1.23 5.23 18.47
CA PRO A 102 -2.12 4.63 17.50
C PRO A 102 -3.35 5.52 17.26
N VAL A 103 -3.77 5.60 16.01
CA VAL A 103 -4.97 6.34 15.61
C VAL A 103 -6.14 5.38 15.51
N ALA A 104 -7.33 5.76 15.99
CA ALA A 104 -8.54 4.95 15.83
C ALA A 104 -8.89 4.76 14.34
N ALA A 105 -9.48 3.62 13.98
CA ALA A 105 -9.82 3.29 12.59
C ALA A 105 -10.65 4.38 11.89
N ASP A 106 -11.66 4.92 12.57
CA ASP A 106 -12.52 5.99 12.04
C ASP A 106 -11.75 7.27 11.75
N GLU A 107 -10.78 7.62 12.60
CA GLU A 107 -9.95 8.81 12.43
C GLU A 107 -8.91 8.62 11.31
N GLU A 108 -8.32 7.43 11.20
CA GLU A 108 -7.45 7.09 10.07
C GLU A 108 -8.23 7.15 8.76
N TRP A 109 -9.43 6.56 8.72
CA TRP A 109 -10.31 6.60 7.55
C TRP A 109 -10.74 8.03 7.19
N ARG A 110 -11.09 8.86 8.18
CA ARG A 110 -11.43 10.28 7.97
C ARG A 110 -10.29 11.04 7.28
N ARG A 111 -9.03 10.64 7.52
CA ARG A 111 -7.85 11.23 6.86
C ARG A 111 -7.71 10.74 5.43
N ILE A 112 -7.63 9.43 5.24
CA ILE A 112 -7.24 8.87 3.92
C ILE A 112 -8.40 8.69 2.95
N GLY A 113 -9.62 8.49 3.44
CA GLY A 113 -10.79 8.14 2.62
C GLY A 113 -11.07 9.14 1.49
N PRO A 114 -11.19 10.45 1.78
CA PRO A 114 -11.38 11.46 0.73
C PRO A 114 -10.22 11.48 -0.29
N VAL A 115 -8.99 11.31 0.18
CA VAL A 115 -7.78 11.34 -0.67
C VAL A 115 -7.74 10.14 -1.62
N ILE A 116 -7.98 8.93 -1.11
CA ILE A 116 -8.02 7.70 -1.92
C ILE A 116 -9.13 7.79 -2.97
N HIS A 117 -10.33 8.17 -2.55
CA HIS A 117 -11.49 8.30 -3.44
C HIS A 117 -11.24 9.29 -4.58
N ASP A 118 -10.62 10.44 -4.30
CA ASP A 118 -10.37 11.45 -5.33
C ASP A 118 -9.17 11.11 -6.21
N LEU A 119 -8.12 10.50 -5.67
CA LEU A 119 -7.00 9.99 -6.47
C LEU A 119 -7.46 8.90 -7.43
N ALA A 120 -8.31 7.97 -6.97
CA ALA A 120 -8.82 6.86 -7.79
C ALA A 120 -9.58 7.32 -9.04
N LYS A 121 -10.09 8.56 -9.05
CA LYS A 121 -10.78 9.17 -10.20
C LYS A 121 -9.86 9.97 -11.12
N LYS A 122 -8.66 10.31 -10.67
CA LYS A 122 -7.78 11.30 -11.31
C LYS A 122 -6.46 10.72 -11.80
N VAL A 123 -6.08 9.51 -11.37
CA VAL A 123 -4.81 8.87 -11.76
C VAL A 123 -5.05 7.47 -12.29
N ASP A 124 -4.25 7.07 -13.28
CA ASP A 124 -4.31 5.73 -13.89
C ASP A 124 -3.37 4.72 -13.21
N ILE A 125 -2.50 5.18 -12.30
CA ILE A 125 -1.58 4.32 -11.56
C ILE A 125 -2.27 3.68 -10.35
N PRO A 126 -1.89 2.46 -9.94
CA PRO A 126 -2.54 1.80 -8.83
C PRO A 126 -2.29 2.52 -7.50
N LEU A 127 -3.31 2.49 -6.66
CA LEU A 127 -3.25 2.98 -5.29
C LEU A 127 -3.07 1.81 -4.31
N SER A 128 -2.15 2.01 -3.37
CA SER A 128 -1.92 1.20 -2.18
C SER A 128 -2.40 1.95 -0.95
N VAL A 129 -2.97 1.22 0.01
CA VAL A 129 -3.28 1.73 1.35
C VAL A 129 -2.27 1.18 2.35
N ASP A 130 -1.58 2.06 3.07
CA ASP A 130 -0.69 1.71 4.19
C ASP A 130 -1.50 1.68 5.48
N THR A 131 -1.90 0.48 5.90
CA THR A 131 -2.67 0.29 7.13
C THR A 131 -2.51 -1.11 7.70
N MET A 132 -2.57 -1.19 9.02
CA MET A 132 -2.63 -2.46 9.76
C MET A 132 -4.08 -2.84 10.13
N LYS A 133 -5.07 -1.99 9.77
CA LYS A 133 -6.46 -2.12 10.23
C LYS A 133 -7.35 -2.71 9.12
N PRO A 134 -7.92 -3.92 9.30
CA PRO A 134 -8.72 -4.58 8.26
C PRO A 134 -9.89 -3.73 7.75
N ASP A 135 -10.59 -3.02 8.65
CA ASP A 135 -11.75 -2.19 8.28
C ASP A 135 -11.33 -0.99 7.42
N VAL A 136 -10.16 -0.39 7.71
CA VAL A 136 -9.60 0.70 6.91
C VAL A 136 -9.18 0.17 5.53
N ALA A 137 -8.54 -1.01 5.47
CA ALA A 137 -8.18 -1.64 4.21
C ALA A 137 -9.41 -1.96 3.34
N ALA A 138 -10.48 -2.50 3.94
CA ALA A 138 -11.72 -2.78 3.24
C ALA A 138 -12.35 -1.50 2.66
N ASN A 139 -12.47 -0.45 3.48
CA ASN A 139 -13.00 0.85 3.03
C ASN A 139 -12.14 1.48 1.92
N ALA A 140 -10.81 1.39 2.03
CA ALA A 140 -9.89 1.91 1.03
C ALA A 140 -10.03 1.17 -0.31
N ILE A 141 -10.17 -0.16 -0.26
CA ILE A 141 -10.41 -0.99 -1.46
C ILE A 141 -11.71 -0.59 -2.14
N ASP A 142 -12.79 -0.39 -1.39
CA ASP A 142 -14.07 0.05 -1.93
C ASP A 142 -14.01 1.47 -2.52
N ALA A 143 -13.13 2.32 -1.98
CA ALA A 143 -12.86 3.66 -2.51
C ALA A 143 -11.92 3.68 -3.73
N GLY A 144 -11.33 2.54 -4.12
CA GLY A 144 -10.51 2.41 -5.33
C GLY A 144 -9.05 2.01 -5.09
N ALA A 145 -8.63 1.76 -3.86
CA ALA A 145 -7.34 1.13 -3.59
C ALA A 145 -7.31 -0.29 -4.18
N SER A 146 -6.16 -0.68 -4.69
CA SER A 146 -5.97 -1.97 -5.37
C SER A 146 -4.94 -2.86 -4.69
N ILE A 147 -4.15 -2.28 -3.79
CA ILE A 147 -3.07 -2.91 -3.03
C ILE A 147 -3.26 -2.56 -1.55
N VAL A 148 -2.95 -3.50 -0.66
CA VAL A 148 -2.82 -3.28 0.78
C VAL A 148 -1.35 -3.44 1.17
N ASN A 149 -0.79 -2.43 1.80
CA ASN A 149 0.51 -2.46 2.44
C ASN A 149 0.33 -2.61 3.95
N ASP A 150 0.60 -3.81 4.47
CA ASP A 150 0.49 -4.10 5.90
C ASP A 150 1.87 -4.30 6.51
N VAL A 151 2.35 -3.25 7.17
CA VAL A 151 3.62 -3.23 7.89
C VAL A 151 3.66 -4.22 9.06
N SER A 152 2.50 -4.70 9.54
CA SER A 152 2.43 -5.73 10.58
C SER A 152 2.78 -7.13 10.08
N GLY A 153 2.82 -7.31 8.75
CA GLY A 153 3.14 -8.57 8.10
C GLY A 153 1.95 -9.51 7.96
N MET A 154 0.73 -8.98 7.77
CA MET A 154 -0.50 -9.76 7.60
C MET A 154 -0.77 -10.70 8.78
N ARG A 155 -0.45 -10.25 9.99
CA ARG A 155 -0.62 -11.05 11.23
C ARG A 155 -2.07 -11.12 11.68
N GLU A 156 -2.89 -10.13 11.31
CA GLU A 156 -4.31 -10.09 11.63
C GLU A 156 -5.10 -10.97 10.65
N PRO A 157 -5.75 -12.07 11.08
CA PRO A 157 -6.50 -12.94 10.18
C PRO A 157 -7.62 -12.23 9.41
N ALA A 158 -8.21 -11.17 9.98
CA ALA A 158 -9.18 -10.35 9.26
C ALA A 158 -8.55 -9.61 8.07
N MET A 159 -7.31 -9.11 8.18
CA MET A 159 -6.60 -8.47 7.06
C MET A 159 -6.38 -9.46 5.91
N VAL A 160 -5.98 -10.69 6.23
CA VAL A 160 -5.79 -11.75 5.23
C VAL A 160 -7.09 -12.04 4.48
N ARG A 161 -8.23 -12.10 5.18
CA ARG A 161 -9.55 -12.29 4.56
C ARG A 161 -9.89 -11.13 3.62
N VAL A 162 -9.73 -9.88 4.07
CA VAL A 162 -9.99 -8.69 3.25
C VAL A 162 -9.18 -8.73 1.95
N VAL A 163 -7.88 -8.99 2.02
CA VAL A 163 -7.00 -9.09 0.83
C VAL A 163 -7.44 -10.23 -0.09
N ALA A 164 -7.71 -11.42 0.46
CA ALA A 164 -8.06 -12.60 -0.32
C ALA A 164 -9.41 -12.45 -1.05
N GLU A 165 -10.44 -11.95 -0.35
CA GLU A 165 -11.78 -11.77 -0.89
C GLU A 165 -11.83 -10.64 -1.93
N SER A 166 -11.11 -9.55 -1.68
CA SER A 166 -11.04 -8.40 -2.59
C SER A 166 -10.13 -8.61 -3.80
N ARG A 167 -9.27 -9.63 -3.77
CA ARG A 167 -8.17 -9.86 -4.73
C ARG A 167 -7.19 -8.69 -4.81
N ALA A 168 -7.06 -7.91 -3.73
CA ALA A 168 -6.07 -6.86 -3.66
C ALA A 168 -4.64 -7.41 -3.74
N GLY A 169 -3.70 -6.62 -4.28
CA GLY A 169 -2.28 -6.90 -4.09
C GLY A 169 -1.91 -6.76 -2.60
N ALA A 170 -0.89 -7.48 -2.16
CA ALA A 170 -0.43 -7.42 -0.77
C ALA A 170 1.07 -7.12 -0.70
N VAL A 171 1.45 -6.14 0.10
CA VAL A 171 2.83 -5.95 0.57
C VAL A 171 2.89 -6.46 2.00
N VAL A 172 3.69 -7.50 2.21
CA VAL A 172 3.88 -8.16 3.50
C VAL A 172 5.25 -7.78 4.04
N MET A 173 5.28 -6.88 5.02
CA MET A 173 6.55 -6.43 5.59
C MET A 173 7.02 -7.36 6.71
N HIS A 174 8.33 -7.60 6.77
CA HIS A 174 8.94 -8.22 7.94
C HIS A 174 9.17 -7.16 9.02
N MET A 175 8.50 -7.31 10.17
CA MET A 175 8.65 -6.46 11.35
C MET A 175 9.05 -7.30 12.57
N LEU A 176 10.19 -6.99 13.17
CA LEU A 176 10.61 -7.60 14.44
C LEU A 176 9.92 -6.86 15.60
N GLY A 177 9.03 -7.53 16.33
CA GLY A 177 8.23 -6.90 17.39
C GLY A 177 7.02 -6.11 16.83
N ASN A 178 6.82 -4.88 17.30
CA ASN A 178 5.77 -3.95 16.86
C ASN A 178 6.36 -2.55 16.55
N PRO A 179 5.62 -1.59 15.94
CA PRO A 179 6.17 -0.28 15.56
C PRO A 179 6.82 0.50 16.71
N LYS A 180 6.38 0.27 17.96
CA LYS A 180 6.97 0.92 19.14
C LYS A 180 8.30 0.30 19.58
N THR A 181 8.57 -0.97 19.25
CA THR A 181 9.76 -1.70 19.73
C THR A 181 10.76 -2.07 18.63
N MET A 182 10.48 -1.75 17.36
CA MET A 182 11.27 -2.25 16.22
C MET A 182 12.68 -1.65 16.10
N GLN A 183 12.98 -0.56 16.83
CA GLN A 183 14.26 0.17 16.75
C GLN A 183 15.04 0.21 18.07
N THR A 184 14.64 -0.61 19.06
CA THR A 184 15.25 -0.72 20.39
C THR A 184 15.59 -2.16 20.67
#